data_AF-A0A4C1ZSV9-F1
#
_entry.id   AF-A0A4C1ZSV9-F1
#
_cell.length_a   1.000
_cell.length_b   1.000
_cell.length_c   1.000
_cell.angle_alpha   90.00
_cell.angle_beta   90.00
_cell.angle_gamma   90.00
#
_symmetry.space_group_name_H-M   'P 1'
#
loop_
_entity.id
_entity.type
_entity.pdbx_description
1 polymer ?
#
loop_
_entity_poly.entity_id
_entity_poly.type
_entity_poly.pdbx_seq_one_letter_code
_entity_poly.pdbx_strand_id
1 'polypeptide(L)'
;MANSILLCNDRITQRLGGTLIYYEKSLHCIPIETSDFIHLQASVHRPMIITVWPSIDHYYFYVLPPFKILLIDSLEKLLNLDSTVIIASDLNSKCECCGSRARNTKDCILESVTNMLCFETISSFRPAHCPNNRKCRPDFLDIV
;
A
#
# COMPACT_ATOMS: atom_id res chain seq x y z
N MET A 1 9.38 -0.56 28.13
CA MET A 1 9.75 -1.52 27.07
C MET A 1 8.91 -1.22 25.84
N ALA A 2 9.48 -1.23 24.63
CA ALA A 2 8.72 -0.93 23.41
C ALA A 2 7.71 -2.06 23.11
N ASN A 3 6.41 -1.72 23.07
CA ASN A 3 5.30 -2.66 22.82
C ASN A 3 5.05 -2.90 21.31
N SER A 4 6.08 -2.72 20.51
CA SER A 4 5.90 -2.59 19.07
C SER A 4 7.00 -3.28 18.30
N ILE A 5 6.66 -3.75 17.11
CA ILE A 5 7.57 -4.35 16.15
C ILE A 5 7.64 -3.42 14.95
N LEU A 6 8.85 -3.33 14.40
CA LEU A 6 9.18 -2.51 13.26
C LEU A 6 9.83 -3.42 12.21
N LEU A 7 9.26 -3.46 11.01
CA LEU A 7 9.81 -4.20 9.89
C LEU A 7 10.11 -3.25 8.72
N CYS A 8 11.38 -3.23 8.32
CA CYS A 8 11.84 -2.46 7.17
C CYS A 8 12.05 -3.39 5.97
N ASN A 9 11.63 -2.95 4.80
CA ASN A 9 12.14 -3.45 3.53
C ASN A 9 12.92 -2.33 2.85
N ASP A 10 14.21 -2.25 3.17
CA ASP A 10 15.13 -1.26 2.62
C ASP A 10 15.75 -1.74 1.31
N ARG A 11 15.97 -0.82 0.38
CA ARG A 11 16.70 -1.12 -0.86
C ARG A 11 18.17 -1.36 -0.53
N ILE A 12 18.66 -2.56 -0.83
CA ILE A 12 20.07 -2.90 -0.62
C ILE A 12 20.98 -2.26 -1.69
N THR A 13 20.49 -2.12 -2.93
CA THR A 13 21.33 -1.77 -4.10
C THR A 13 21.08 -0.37 -4.67
N GLN A 14 20.10 0.38 -4.16
CA GLN A 14 19.74 1.69 -4.70
C GLN A 14 19.40 2.68 -3.57
N ARG A 15 19.89 3.92 -3.70
CA ARG A 15 19.52 5.02 -2.79
C ARG A 15 18.06 5.45 -2.99
N LEU A 16 17.48 6.05 -1.94
CA LEU A 16 16.14 6.67 -1.94
C LEU A 16 14.99 5.68 -2.23
N GLY A 17 14.49 5.06 -1.17
CA GLY A 17 13.34 4.17 -1.19
C GLY A 17 13.39 3.18 -0.03
N GLY A 18 12.37 2.34 0.04
CA GLY A 18 12.17 1.41 1.15
C GLY A 18 10.80 1.62 1.76
N THR A 19 10.33 0.63 2.51
CA THR A 19 9.01 0.67 3.14
C THR A 19 9.11 0.16 4.56
N LEU A 20 8.26 0.70 5.43
CA LEU A 20 8.25 0.40 6.85
C LEU A 20 6.84 0.07 7.30
N ILE A 21 6.69 -1.02 8.03
CA ILE A 21 5.47 -1.31 8.77
C ILE A 21 5.79 -1.36 10.26
N TYR A 22 4.95 -0.67 11.03
CA TYR A 22 4.98 -0.68 12.48
C TYR A 22 3.66 -1.25 12.98
N TYR A 23 3.72 -2.18 13.94
CA TYR A 23 2.54 -2.78 14.53
C TYR A 23 2.76 -3.13 16.01
N GLU A 24 1.67 -3.24 16.76
CA GLU A 24 1.70 -3.65 18.17
C GLU A 24 2.00 -5.14 18.30
N LYS A 25 2.81 -5.53 19.28
CA LYS A 25 3.18 -6.95 19.51
C LYS A 25 1.98 -7.88 19.72
N SER A 26 0.88 -7.33 20.26
CA SER A 26 -0.38 -8.05 20.50
C SER A 26 -1.09 -8.49 19.22
N LEU A 27 -0.75 -7.93 18.05
CA LEU A 27 -1.36 -8.29 16.76
C LEU A 27 -0.79 -9.57 16.13
N HIS A 28 0.24 -10.18 16.75
CA HIS A 28 0.81 -11.47 16.34
C HIS A 28 1.01 -11.62 14.82
N CYS A 29 1.62 -10.62 14.17
CA CYS A 29 1.83 -10.63 12.73
C CYS A 29 2.96 -11.58 12.31
N ILE A 30 2.78 -12.26 11.18
CA ILE A 30 3.81 -13.08 10.54
C ILE A 30 4.34 -12.31 9.32
N PRO A 31 5.65 -11.99 9.26
CA PRO A 31 6.24 -11.40 8.06
C PRO A 31 6.23 -12.42 6.92
N ILE A 32 5.92 -11.97 5.71
CA ILE A 32 5.93 -12.82 4.51
C ILE A 32 7.11 -12.40 3.64
N GLU A 33 7.87 -13.38 3.15
CA GLU A 33 8.92 -13.10 2.18
C GLU A 33 8.32 -12.59 0.88
N THR A 34 8.88 -11.49 0.38
CA THR A 34 8.34 -10.75 -0.78
C THR A 34 9.03 -11.15 -2.08
N SER A 35 9.71 -12.31 -2.09
CA SER A 35 10.49 -12.82 -3.22
C SER A 35 9.62 -13.08 -4.46
N ASP A 36 8.33 -13.38 -4.28
CA ASP A 36 7.37 -13.56 -5.38
C ASP A 36 6.91 -12.24 -6.03
N PHE A 37 7.21 -11.10 -5.41
CA PHE A 37 6.77 -9.77 -5.84
C PHE A 37 7.94 -8.87 -6.26
N ILE A 38 8.98 -9.40 -6.92
CA ILE A 38 10.21 -8.65 -7.30
C ILE A 38 9.99 -7.27 -7.95
N HIS A 39 8.86 -7.09 -8.64
CA HIS A 39 8.52 -5.83 -9.30
C HIS A 39 7.86 -4.83 -8.34
N LEU A 40 7.21 -5.28 -7.27
CA LEU A 40 6.69 -4.47 -6.18
C LEU A 40 7.73 -4.41 -5.07
N GLN A 41 8.30 -3.23 -4.83
CA GLN A 41 9.01 -3.04 -3.57
C GLN A 41 7.96 -2.89 -2.49
N ALA A 42 7.65 -3.96 -1.80
CA ALA A 42 6.64 -3.97 -0.76
C ALA A 42 7.15 -4.59 0.52
N SER A 43 6.75 -4.06 1.66
CA SER A 43 6.71 -4.83 2.91
C SER A 43 5.36 -5.52 2.97
N VAL A 44 5.37 -6.84 3.19
CA VAL A 44 4.15 -7.67 3.21
C VAL A 44 4.00 -8.33 4.56
N HIS A 45 2.84 -8.13 5.18
CA HIS A 45 2.54 -8.71 6.49
C HIS A 45 1.18 -9.36 6.50
N ARG A 46 1.12 -10.54 7.11
CA ARG A 46 -0.12 -11.19 7.49
C ARG A 46 -0.34 -11.01 8.99
N PRO A 47 -1.14 -10.01 9.42
CA PRO A 47 -1.64 -10.01 10.78
C PRO A 47 -2.45 -11.27 11.03
N MET A 48 -2.30 -11.84 12.22
CA MET A 48 -3.22 -12.86 12.71
C MET A 48 -4.20 -12.16 13.63
N ILE A 49 -5.33 -11.72 13.07
CA ILE A 49 -6.42 -11.19 13.87
C ILE A 49 -7.27 -12.37 14.31
N ILE A 50 -7.16 -12.73 15.59
CA ILE A 50 -8.05 -13.69 16.22
C ILE A 50 -9.30 -12.90 16.64
N THR A 51 -10.30 -12.84 15.76
CA THR A 51 -11.65 -12.47 16.19
C THR A 51 -12.26 -13.59 17.03
N VAL A 52 -13.21 -13.25 17.91
CA VAL A 52 -13.88 -14.21 18.79
C VAL A 52 -14.39 -15.40 17.96
N TRP A 53 -14.15 -16.59 18.50
CA TRP A 53 -14.20 -17.86 17.79
C TRP A 53 -15.53 -18.13 17.02
N PRO A 54 -15.48 -18.73 15.82
CA PRO A 54 -14.33 -18.97 14.96
C PRO A 54 -14.38 -18.11 13.70
N SER A 55 -13.62 -17.02 13.67
CA SER A 55 -13.10 -16.49 12.41
C SER A 55 -11.66 -16.01 12.63
N ILE A 56 -10.75 -16.55 11.82
CA ILE A 56 -9.39 -16.03 11.66
C ILE A 56 -9.41 -15.35 10.31
N ASP A 57 -9.43 -14.02 10.32
CA ASP A 57 -9.35 -13.25 9.09
C ASP A 57 -7.88 -13.00 8.78
N HIS A 58 -7.47 -13.42 7.59
CA HIS A 58 -6.16 -13.14 7.07
C HIS A 58 -6.24 -11.85 6.27
N TYR A 59 -5.48 -10.86 6.72
CA TYR A 59 -5.23 -9.66 5.94
C TYR A 59 -3.83 -9.72 5.38
N TYR A 60 -3.59 -9.04 4.28
CA TYR A 60 -2.25 -8.77 3.82
C TYR A 60 -2.09 -7.26 3.70
N PHE A 61 -1.11 -6.70 4.40
CA PHE A 61 -0.76 -5.29 4.28
C PHE A 61 0.40 -5.13 3.30
N TYR A 62 0.19 -4.34 2.27
CA TYR A 62 1.20 -4.00 1.29
C TYR A 62 1.48 -2.50 1.30
N VAL A 63 2.75 -2.13 1.40
CA VAL A 63 3.21 -0.73 1.26
C VAL A 63 4.05 -0.61 0.01
N LEU A 64 3.74 0.29 -0.92
CA LEU A 64 4.53 0.50 -2.14
C LEU A 64 5.15 1.91 -2.18
N PRO A 65 6.33 2.08 -2.81
CA PRO A 65 6.98 3.37 -2.92
C PRO A 65 6.47 4.20 -4.11
N PRO A 66 6.56 5.54 -4.03
CA PRO A 66 6.01 6.50 -5.01
C PRO A 66 6.55 6.39 -6.43
N PHE A 67 7.71 5.78 -6.63
CA PHE A 67 8.43 5.82 -7.91
C PHE A 67 8.36 4.53 -8.72
N LYS A 68 7.65 3.51 -8.24
CA LYS A 68 7.54 2.24 -8.98
C LYS A 68 6.35 2.26 -9.94
N ILE A 69 6.57 1.62 -11.09
CA ILE A 69 5.50 1.33 -12.06
C ILE A 69 4.61 0.27 -11.42
N LEU A 70 3.31 0.56 -11.31
CA LEU A 70 2.30 -0.42 -10.98
C LEU A 70 2.09 -1.31 -12.19
N LEU A 71 2.44 -2.58 -12.07
CA LEU A 71 2.14 -3.59 -13.08
C LEU A 71 0.84 -4.28 -12.68
N ILE A 72 -0.11 -4.35 -13.59
CA ILE A 72 -1.40 -5.01 -13.39
C ILE A 72 -1.19 -6.45 -12.91
N ASP A 73 -0.33 -7.23 -13.58
CA ASP A 73 0.00 -8.62 -13.22
C ASP A 73 0.51 -8.76 -11.78
N SER A 74 1.22 -7.75 -11.27
CA SER A 74 1.74 -7.78 -9.90
C SER A 74 0.63 -7.52 -8.87
N LEU A 75 -0.34 -6.67 -9.21
CA LEU A 75 -1.53 -6.43 -8.39
C LEU A 75 -2.51 -7.60 -8.46
N GLU A 76 -2.67 -8.24 -9.62
CA GLU A 76 -3.45 -9.47 -9.76
C GLU A 76 -2.92 -10.58 -8.87
N LYS A 77 -1.61 -10.85 -8.91
CA LYS A 77 -0.98 -11.86 -8.04
C LYS A 77 -1.18 -11.57 -6.56
N LEU A 78 -1.16 -10.28 -6.20
CA LEU A 78 -1.33 -9.81 -4.84
C LEU A 78 -2.78 -9.93 -4.38
N LEU A 79 -3.75 -9.61 -5.24
CA LEU A 79 -5.18 -9.66 -4.93
C LEU A 79 -5.75 -11.09 -5.03
N ASN A 80 -5.10 -12.00 -5.76
CA ASN A 80 -5.45 -13.43 -5.82
C ASN A 80 -4.96 -14.25 -4.61
N LEU A 81 -4.55 -13.59 -3.52
CA LEU A 81 -4.37 -14.29 -2.25
C LEU A 81 -5.75 -14.69 -1.72
N ASP A 82 -5.92 -15.92 -1.21
CA ASP A 82 -7.18 -16.45 -0.66
C ASP A 82 -7.58 -15.77 0.68
N SER A 83 -7.56 -14.44 0.73
CA SER A 83 -7.58 -13.62 1.93
C SER A 83 -7.93 -12.16 1.59
N THR A 84 -8.31 -11.37 2.59
CA THR A 84 -8.52 -9.93 2.36
C THR A 84 -7.18 -9.24 2.20
N VAL A 85 -7.07 -8.29 1.27
CA VAL A 85 -5.83 -7.55 1.02
C VAL A 85 -6.07 -6.06 1.20
N ILE A 86 -5.19 -5.40 1.94
CA ILE A 86 -5.20 -3.96 2.18
C ILE A 86 -3.87 -3.39 1.65
N ILE A 87 -3.95 -2.38 0.78
CA ILE A 87 -2.77 -1.80 0.13
C ILE A 87 -2.65 -0.34 0.56
N ALA A 88 -1.83 -0.08 1.57
CA ALA A 88 -1.54 1.28 2.03
C ALA A 88 -0.32 1.82 1.30
N SER A 89 -0.51 2.74 0.35
CA SER A 89 0.56 3.13 -0.56
C SER A 89 0.56 4.59 -0.99
N ASP A 90 1.76 5.17 -1.03
CA ASP A 90 2.04 6.37 -1.83
C ASP A 90 2.28 5.91 -3.27
N LEU A 91 1.23 5.87 -4.07
CA LEU A 91 1.36 5.55 -5.50
C LEU A 91 1.78 6.78 -6.31
N ASN A 92 1.74 7.98 -5.72
CA ASN A 92 1.83 9.24 -6.45
C ASN A 92 0.82 9.26 -7.62
N SER A 93 -0.34 8.61 -7.39
CA SER A 93 -1.50 8.62 -8.28
C SER A 93 -2.29 9.89 -7.99
N LYS A 94 -2.80 10.54 -9.03
CA LYS A 94 -3.69 11.69 -8.86
C LYS A 94 -5.10 11.28 -9.25
N CYS A 95 -5.83 10.66 -8.31
CA CYS A 95 -7.22 10.22 -8.50
C CYS A 95 -8.16 11.38 -8.23
N GLU A 96 -8.86 11.83 -9.25
CA GLU A 96 -9.88 12.90 -9.12
C GLU A 96 -11.00 12.46 -8.17
N CYS A 97 -11.36 11.18 -8.26
CA CYS A 97 -12.20 10.44 -7.33
C CYS A 97 -11.77 10.54 -5.85
N CYS A 98 -10.46 10.60 -5.60
CA CYS A 98 -9.87 10.71 -4.26
C CYS A 98 -9.67 12.17 -3.81
N GLY A 99 -9.97 13.16 -4.67
CA GLY A 99 -9.83 14.59 -4.37
C GLY A 99 -8.67 15.30 -5.05
N SER A 100 -7.87 14.61 -5.88
CA SER A 100 -6.87 15.28 -6.71
C SER A 100 -7.50 16.18 -7.76
N ARG A 101 -6.81 17.25 -8.15
CA ARG A 101 -7.33 18.25 -9.10
C ARG A 101 -7.14 17.89 -10.57
N ALA A 102 -6.27 16.93 -10.85
CA ALA A 102 -5.90 16.57 -12.20
C ALA A 102 -5.49 15.12 -12.22
N ARG A 103 -6.04 14.37 -13.17
CA ARG A 103 -5.69 12.99 -13.43
C ARG A 103 -4.26 12.79 -13.95
N ASN A 104 -3.60 11.70 -13.55
CA ASN A 104 -2.32 11.26 -14.15
C ASN A 104 -2.40 9.82 -14.67
N THR A 105 -1.37 9.37 -15.41
CA THR A 105 -1.33 8.02 -15.99
C THR A 105 -1.46 6.90 -14.95
N LYS A 106 -0.96 7.13 -13.73
CA LYS A 106 -1.06 6.14 -12.65
C LYS A 106 -2.49 5.96 -12.17
N ASP A 107 -3.28 7.03 -12.19
CA ASP A 107 -4.72 6.94 -11.90
C ASP A 107 -5.48 6.15 -12.97
N CYS A 108 -5.09 6.26 -14.25
CA CYS A 108 -5.67 5.42 -15.30
C CYS A 108 -5.38 3.93 -15.09
N ILE A 109 -4.16 3.61 -14.66
CA ILE A 109 -3.78 2.23 -14.32
C ILE A 109 -4.56 1.76 -13.10
N LEU A 110 -4.65 2.60 -12.06
CA LEU A 110 -5.38 2.28 -10.83
C LEU A 110 -6.86 1.99 -11.14
N GLU A 111 -7.53 2.88 -11.87
CA GLU A 111 -8.94 2.69 -12.29
C GLU A 111 -9.13 1.40 -13.11
N SER A 112 -8.20 1.08 -14.00
CA SER A 112 -8.27 -0.17 -14.78
C SER A 112 -8.20 -1.40 -13.88
N VAL A 113 -7.31 -1.38 -12.88
CA VAL A 113 -7.19 -2.45 -11.88
C VAL A 113 -8.45 -2.49 -10.99
N THR A 114 -9.02 -1.35 -10.61
CA THR A 114 -10.23 -1.24 -9.76
C THR A 114 -11.39 -1.91 -10.45
N ASN A 115 -11.58 -1.58 -11.73
CA ASN A 115 -12.65 -2.12 -12.54
C ASN A 115 -12.47 -3.62 -12.85
N MET A 116 -11.23 -4.07 -13.05
CA MET A 116 -10.95 -5.44 -13.42
C MET A 116 -10.97 -6.41 -12.23
N LEU A 117 -10.48 -5.95 -11.07
CA LEU A 117 -10.28 -6.79 -9.88
C LEU A 117 -11.26 -6.49 -8.75
N CYS A 118 -12.24 -5.61 -8.98
CA CYS A 118 -13.27 -5.22 -8.01
C CYS A 118 -12.70 -4.78 -6.66
N PHE A 119 -11.54 -4.12 -6.65
CA PHE A 119 -10.96 -3.58 -5.41
C PHE A 119 -11.52 -2.19 -5.13
N GLU A 120 -11.71 -1.83 -3.87
CA GLU A 120 -12.14 -0.49 -3.47
C GLU A 120 -10.93 0.39 -3.15
N THR A 121 -10.90 1.62 -3.67
CA THR A 121 -9.85 2.59 -3.33
C THR A 121 -10.39 3.56 -2.28
N ILE A 122 -9.71 3.66 -1.13
CA ILE A 122 -10.07 4.60 -0.08
C ILE A 122 -9.05 5.73 -0.04
N SER A 123 -9.54 6.97 -0.14
CA SER A 123 -8.69 8.15 -0.01
C SER A 123 -8.62 8.66 1.41
N SER A 124 -7.54 9.39 1.70
CA SER A 124 -7.46 10.18 2.93
C SER A 124 -8.43 11.37 2.89
N PHE A 125 -8.99 11.73 4.05
CA PHE A 125 -9.88 12.90 4.17
C PHE A 125 -9.20 14.25 3.92
N ARG A 126 -7.86 14.30 3.90
CA ARG A 126 -7.07 15.52 3.72
C ARG A 126 -5.89 15.25 2.79
N PRO A 127 -5.42 16.25 2.02
CA PRO A 127 -4.26 16.07 1.14
C PRO A 127 -3.06 15.58 1.95
N ALA A 128 -2.48 14.46 1.53
CA ALA A 128 -1.35 13.85 2.22
C ALA A 128 0.00 14.37 1.72
N HIS A 129 0.04 15.00 0.53
CA HIS A 129 1.23 15.63 -0.01
C HIS A 129 1.18 17.16 0.08
N CYS A 130 2.18 17.77 0.72
CA CYS A 130 2.37 19.21 0.78
C CYS A 130 3.69 19.61 0.08
N PRO A 131 3.64 20.27 -1.09
CA PRO A 131 4.85 20.60 -1.84
C PRO A 131 5.65 21.72 -1.16
N ASN A 132 7.00 21.60 -1.19
CA ASN A 132 7.91 22.62 -0.65
C ASN A 132 7.77 23.99 -1.35
N ASN A 133 7.45 23.98 -2.64
CA ASN A 133 7.18 25.20 -3.38
C ASN A 133 5.79 25.73 -3.01
N ARG A 134 5.74 26.89 -2.33
CA ARG A 134 4.50 27.54 -1.89
C ARG A 134 3.54 27.93 -3.01
N LYS A 135 4.01 27.98 -4.27
CA LYS A 135 3.14 28.18 -5.45
C LYS A 135 2.36 26.92 -5.82
N CYS A 136 2.84 25.74 -5.41
CA CYS A 136 2.16 24.47 -5.60
C CYS A 136 1.13 24.26 -4.49
N ARG A 137 0.06 23.52 -4.80
CA ARG A 137 -1.01 23.21 -3.85
C ARG A 137 -0.82 21.80 -3.26
N PRO A 138 -1.33 21.55 -2.05
CA PRO A 138 -1.43 20.18 -1.53
C PRO A 138 -2.22 19.25 -2.45
N ASP A 139 -1.90 17.95 -2.44
CA ASP A 139 -2.50 16.94 -3.31
C ASP A 139 -2.74 15.61 -2.57
N PHE A 140 -3.61 14.77 -3.14
CA PHE A 140 -3.99 13.44 -2.62
C PHE A 140 -3.24 12.37 -3.42
N LEU A 141 -2.09 11.94 -2.90
CA LEU A 141 -1.19 11.00 -3.60
C LEU A 141 -1.17 9.59 -3.00
N ASP A 142 -1.66 9.48 -1.77
CA ASP A 142 -1.70 8.26 -0.99
C ASP A 142 -3.08 7.61 -1.09
N ILE A 143 -3.10 6.28 -1.20
CA ILE A 143 -4.32 5.45 -1.19
C ILE A 143 -4.21 4.34 -0.14
N VAL A 144 -5.35 3.84 0.32
CA VAL A 144 -5.51 2.65 1.17
C VAL A 144 -6.51 1.69 0.53
#